data_AF-W4Q910-F1
#
_entry.id   AF-W4Q910-F1
#
_cell.length_a   1.000
_cell.length_b   1.000
_cell.length_c   1.000
_cell.angle_alpha   90.00
_cell.angle_beta   90.00
_cell.angle_gamma   90.00
#
_symmetry.space_group_name_H-M   'P 1'
#
loop_
_entity.id
_entity.type
_entity.pdbx_description
1 polymer ?
#
loop_
_entity_poly.entity_id
_entity_poly.type
_entity_poly.pdbx_seq_one_letter_code
_entity_poly.pdbx_strand_id
1 'polypeptide(L)' 'MTRNGALAGMVVGGLTVIVWAELENWFGLSAEQFSILGLYEIIPGFILAWIAAMAFSYIGEEPSDKMKEEFEESKANVV' A
#
# COMPACT_ATOMS: atom_id res chain seq x y z
N MET A 1 7.89 8.07 0.66
CA MET A 1 7.61 6.74 0.08
C MET A 1 8.45 6.60 -1.18
N THR A 2 9.23 5.53 -1.31
CA THR A 2 10.07 5.30 -2.51
C THR A 2 9.24 4.65 -3.62
N ARG A 3 9.74 4.66 -4.86
CA ARG A 3 9.07 3.98 -6.01
C ARG A 3 8.77 2.51 -5.70
N ASN A 4 9.71 1.83 -5.06
CA ASN A 4 9.57 0.42 -4.72
C ASN A 4 8.57 0.21 -3.57
N GLY A 5 8.51 1.13 -2.60
CA GLY A 5 7.46 1.14 -1.59
C GLY A 5 6.07 1.29 -2.20
N ALA A 6 5.90 2.24 -3.12
CA ALA A 6 4.62 2.45 -3.82
C ALA A 6 4.20 1.18 -4.60
N LEU A 7 5.13 0.57 -5.32
CA LEU A 7 4.87 -0.66 -6.09
C LEU A 7 4.49 -1.84 -5.18
N ALA A 8 5.22 -2.02 -4.08
CA ALA A 8 4.92 -3.08 -3.11
C ALA A 8 3.53 -2.90 -2.50
N GLY A 9 3.16 -1.66 -2.14
CA GLY A 9 1.82 -1.34 -1.65
C GLY A 9 0.71 -1.68 -2.66
N MET A 10 0.90 -1.33 -3.93
CA MET A 10 -0.07 -1.65 -5.00
C MET A 10 -0.23 -3.16 -5.19
N VAL A 11 0.86 -3.92 -5.21
CA VAL A 11 0.85 -5.37 -5.40
C VAL A 11 0.21 -6.07 -4.20
N VAL A 12 0.64 -5.75 -2.97
CA VAL A 12 0.10 -6.37 -1.76
C VAL A 12 -1.38 -6.02 -1.57
N GLY A 13 -1.78 -4.78 -1.82
CA GLY A 13 -3.18 -4.36 -1.75
C GLY A 13 -4.05 -5.13 -2.75
N GLY A 14 -3.64 -5.19 -4.02
CA GLY A 14 -4.39 -5.92 -5.05
C GLY A 14 -4.48 -7.42 -4.79
N LEU A 15 -3.38 -8.05 -4.35
CA LEU A 15 -3.40 -9.47 -3.99
C LEU A 15 -4.29 -9.75 -2.78
N THR A 16 -4.32 -8.84 -1.80
CA THR A 16 -5.18 -9.01 -0.61
C THR A 16 -6.65 -9.03 -0.99
N VAL A 17 -7.09 -8.15 -1.89
CA VAL A 17 -8.47 -8.11 -2.41
C VAL A 17 -8.84 -9.43 -3.09
N ILE A 18 -7.97 -9.94 -3.97
CA ILE A 18 -8.20 -11.22 -4.68
C ILE A 18 -8.29 -12.38 -3.68
N VAL A 19 -7.34 -12.46 -2.73
CA VAL A 19 -7.34 -13.51 -1.70
C VAL A 19 -8.58 -13.41 -0.81
N TRP A 20 -9.04 -12.19 -0.49
CA TRP A 20 -10.23 -11.97 0.31
C TRP A 20 -11.49 -12.51 -0.38
N ALA A 21 -11.67 -12.21 -1.67
CA ALA A 21 -12.77 -12.75 -2.46
C ALA A 21 -12.76 -14.29 -2.53
N GLU A 22 -11.58 -14.91 -2.70
CA GLU A 22 -11.46 -16.38 -2.70
C GLU A 22 -11.70 -17.00 -1.33
N LEU A 23 -11.33 -16.32 -0.24
CA LEU A 23 -11.65 -16.74 1.12
C LEU A 23 -13.16 -16.70 1.37
N GLU A 24 -13.87 -15.66 0.93
CA GLU A 24 -15.33 -15.59 1.04
C GLU A 24 -16.00 -16.76 0.30
N ASN A 25 -15.52 -17.09 -0.90
CA ASN A 25 -16.00 -18.23 -1.69
C ASN A 25 -15.73 -19.58 -0.99
N TRP A 26 -14.50 -19.79 -0.47
CA TRP A 26 -14.10 -21.06 0.14
C TRP A 26 -14.78 -21.30 1.49
N PHE A 27 -14.89 -20.26 2.32
CA PHE A 27 -15.50 -20.37 3.64
C PHE A 27 -17.04 -20.19 3.62
N GLY A 28 -17.62 -19.93 2.45
CA GLY A 28 -19.07 -19.73 2.28
C GLY A 28 -19.58 -18.51 3.05
N LEU A 29 -18.70 -17.58 3.40
CA LEU A 29 -19.01 -16.32 4.06
C LEU A 29 -19.46 -15.33 2.98
N SER A 30 -20.61 -15.59 2.39
CA SER A 30 -21.14 -14.75 1.32
C SER A 30 -21.54 -13.36 1.88
N ALA A 31 -21.11 -12.30 1.19
CA ALA A 31 -21.54 -10.93 1.48
C ALA A 31 -23.08 -10.76 1.41
N GLU A 32 -23.80 -11.69 0.77
CA GLU A 32 -25.25 -11.72 0.68
C GLU A 32 -25.94 -11.95 2.04
N GLN A 33 -25.31 -12.73 2.93
CA GLN A 33 -25.84 -13.00 4.28
C GLN A 33 -25.33 -11.99 5.31
N PHE A 34 -24.16 -11.40 5.06
CA PHE A 34 -23.53 -10.42 5.94
C PHE A 34 -22.93 -9.28 5.11
N SER A 35 -23.74 -8.27 4.77
CA SER A 35 -23.31 -7.06 4.06
C SER A 35 -22.13 -6.35 4.73
N ILE A 36 -21.92 -6.56 6.03
CA ILE A 36 -20.75 -6.08 6.75
C ILE A 36 -19.44 -6.68 6.19
N LEU A 37 -19.42 -7.95 5.77
CA LEU A 37 -18.21 -8.63 5.31
C LEU A 37 -17.70 -8.08 3.98
N GLY A 38 -18.61 -7.76 3.05
CA GLY A 38 -18.25 -7.12 1.78
C GLY A 38 -17.74 -5.68 1.94
N LEU A 39 -18.20 -4.93 2.96
CA LEU A 39 -17.64 -3.61 3.27
C LEU A 39 -16.23 -3.73 3.88
N TYR A 40 -15.97 -4.81 4.61
CA TYR A 40 -14.69 -5.01 5.28
C TYR A 40 -13.57 -5.43 4.34
N GLU A 41 -13.81 -5.84 3.10
CA GLU A 41 -12.79 -6.23 2.11
C GLU A 41 -11.70 -5.16 1.91
N ILE A 42 -12.07 -3.88 1.90
CA ILE A 42 -11.15 -2.76 1.68
C ILE A 42 -10.22 -2.50 2.88
N ILE A 43 -10.68 -2.78 4.10
CA ILE A 43 -9.92 -2.47 5.32
C ILE A 43 -8.62 -3.28 5.45
N PRO A 44 -8.60 -4.62 5.38
CA PRO A 44 -7.38 -5.40 5.45
C PRO A 44 -6.49 -5.14 4.24
N GLY A 45 -7.06 -4.97 3.03
CA GLY A 45 -6.31 -4.57 1.84
C GLY A 45 -5.56 -3.26 2.03
N PHE A 46 -6.23 -2.25 2.60
CA PHE A 46 -5.63 -0.95 2.90
C PHE A 46 -4.53 -1.03 3.96
N ILE A 47 -4.78 -1.74 5.06
CA ILE A 47 -3.80 -1.89 6.16
C ILE A 47 -2.55 -2.61 5.65
N LEU A 48 -2.71 -3.72 4.93
CA LEU A 48 -1.58 -4.49 4.41
C LEU A 48 -0.79 -3.71 3.33
N ALA A 49 -1.50 -3.00 2.45
CA ALA A 49 -0.86 -2.13 1.46
C ALA A 49 -0.05 -1.00 2.13
N TRP A 50 -0.57 -0.38 3.18
CA TRP A 50 0.11 0.67 3.92
C TRP A 50 1.37 0.16 4.62
N ILE A 51 1.27 -0.99 5.31
CA ILE A 51 2.42 -1.64 5.96
C ILE A 51 3.48 -2.00 4.92
N ALA A 52 3.09 -2.60 3.80
CA ALA A 52 4.02 -2.94 2.72
C ALA A 52 4.69 -1.69 2.16
N ALA A 53 3.92 -0.63 1.89
CA ALA A 53 4.45 0.60 1.35
C ALA A 53 5.51 1.25 2.26
N MET A 54 5.28 1.24 3.57
CA MET A 54 6.23 1.76 4.56
C MET A 54 7.46 0.85 4.69
N ALA A 55 7.26 -0.46 4.83
CA ALA A 55 8.34 -1.43 4.98
C ALA A 55 9.31 -1.41 3.78
N PHE A 56 8.78 -1.47 2.56
CA PHE A 56 9.59 -1.43 1.34
C PHE A 56 10.11 -0.01 1.01
N SER A 57 9.55 1.04 1.61
CA SER A 57 10.15 2.37 1.55
C SER A 57 11.41 2.48 2.41
N TYR A 58 11.46 1.78 3.55
CA TYR A 58 12.63 1.79 4.44
C TYR A 58 13.70 0.77 4.07
N ILE A 59 13.34 -0.33 3.41
CA ILE A 59 14.29 -1.33 2.91
C ILE A 59 14.95 -0.88 1.59
N GLY A 60 14.29 -0.01 0.83
CA GLY A 60 14.80 0.49 -0.45
C GLY A 60 15.97 1.47 -0.31
N GLU A 61 16.63 1.76 -1.44
CA GLU A 61 17.74 2.74 -1.49
C GLU A 61 17.30 4.13 -1.04
N GLU A 62 18.23 4.81 -0.37
CA GLU A 62 18.09 6.21 -0.03
C GLU A 62 17.99 7.11 -1.28
N PRO A 63 17.39 8.30 -1.16
CA PRO A 63 17.43 9.30 -2.22
C PRO A 63 18.87 9.62 -2.61
N SER A 64 19.15 9.68 -3.91
CA SER A 64 20.48 10.05 -4.42
C SER A 64 20.92 11.44 -3.95
N ASP A 65 22.22 11.67 -3.87
CA ASP A 65 22.77 12.95 -3.42
C ASP A 65 22.29 14.14 -4.28
N LYS A 66 22.15 13.93 -5.59
CA LYS A 66 21.58 14.93 -6.50
C LYS A 66 20.12 15.29 -6.16
N MET A 67 19.31 14.31 -5.78
CA MET A 67 17.92 14.56 -5.34
C MET A 67 17.88 15.33 -4.02
N LYS A 68 18.83 15.07 -3.10
CA LYS A 68 18.95 15.80 -1.84
C LYS A 68 19.36 17.25 -2.11
N GLU A 69 20.30 17.47 -3.03
CA GLU A 69 20.78 18.80 -3.43
C GLU A 69 19.68 19.65 -4.09
N GLU A 70 18.94 19.10 -5.07
CA GLU A 70 17.81 19.78 -5.72
C GLU A 70 16.68 20.12 -4.72
N PHE A 71 16.44 19.26 -3.71
CA PHE A 71 15.47 19.52 -2.66
C PHE A 71 15.87 20.70 -1.77
N GLU A 72 17.14 20.77 -1.35
CA GLU A 72 17.65 21.87 -0.53
C GLU A 72 17.68 23.20 -1.32
N GLU A 73 18.07 23.16 -2.60
CA GLU A 73 18.02 24.35 -3.48
C GLU A 73 16.59 24.88 -3.62
N SER A 74 15.61 23.99 -3.87
CA SER A 74 14.20 24.36 -3.97
C SER A 74 13.66 24.97 -2.68
N LYS A 75 14.15 24.50 -1.52
CA LYS A 75 13.74 25.00 -0.21
C LYS A 75 14.34 26.37 0.10
N ALA A 76 15.58 26.63 -0.36
CA ALA A 76 16.25 27.92 -0.20
C ALA A 76 15.65 29.01 -1.10
N ASN A 77 15.17 28.67 -2.30
CA ASN A 77 14.59 29.62 -3.26
C ASN A 77 13.13 30.04 -2.95
N VAL A 78 12.51 29.50 -1.91
CA VAL A 78 11.11 29.79 -1.50
C VAL A 78 11.05 30.67 -0.23
N VAL A 79 12.20 31.06 0.33
CA VAL A 79 12.34 31.97 1.47
C VAL A 79 12.96 33.30 1.02
#